data_AF-A0A7S3WDJ1-F1
#
_entry.id   AF-A0A7S3WDJ1-F1
#
_cell.length_a   1.000
_cell.length_b   1.000
_cell.length_c   1.000
_cell.angle_alpha   90.00
_cell.angle_beta   90.00
_cell.angle_gamma   90.00
#
_symmetry.space_group_name_H-M   'P 1'
#
loop_
_entity.id
_entity.type
_entity.pdbx_description
1 polymer ?
#
loop_
_entity_poly.entity_id
_entity_poly.type
_entity_poly.pdbx_seq_one_letter_code
_entity_poly.pdbx_strand_id
1 'polypeptide(L)'
;AQRPRMAAMEVDAEAGTLQLYQRDVNCLSDDDRTTRRRALTRLAASVSTLASDEAAGMQTLAALWEQSLRAPLLKLLADPVEKNRELALALTAAVLEALPQPVIRASLAHVAPAAAARLSSSAAAEPTEELRLELLRLLGTLARRAGTPLSVYLPEIAAALRAGFADPFPDAKKAARLAEMRRWRPVEPREERQWPRLTSCRAAARFGASQLMERRRPIGPQSLKRGKAFAALAAACP
;
A
#
# COMPACT_ATOMS: atom_id res chain seq x y z
N ALA A 1 -41.73 7.37 -10.70
CA ALA A 1 -40.62 6.60 -11.30
C ALA A 1 -39.45 7.49 -11.78
N GLN A 2 -39.01 8.49 -10.99
CA GLN A 2 -37.96 9.46 -11.40
C GLN A 2 -36.52 9.09 -10.98
N ARG A 3 -36.36 8.11 -10.08
CA ARG A 3 -35.05 7.70 -9.55
C ARG A 3 -34.00 7.22 -10.58
N PRO A 4 -34.33 6.44 -11.62
CA PRO A 4 -33.28 5.92 -12.51
C PRO A 4 -32.69 6.98 -13.46
N ARG A 5 -33.44 8.05 -13.77
CA ARG A 5 -32.98 9.11 -14.69
C ARG A 5 -32.03 10.11 -14.01
N MET A 6 -32.25 10.41 -12.73
CA MET A 6 -31.36 11.25 -11.93
C MET A 6 -30.01 10.57 -11.70
N ALA A 7 -30.02 9.27 -11.36
CA ALA A 7 -28.80 8.49 -11.20
C ALA A 7 -27.95 8.42 -12.48
N ALA A 8 -28.59 8.30 -13.66
CA ALA A 8 -27.87 8.31 -14.93
C ALA A 8 -27.19 9.67 -15.21
N MET A 9 -27.88 10.78 -14.93
CA MET A 9 -27.29 12.12 -15.10
C MET A 9 -26.12 12.40 -14.13
N GLU A 10 -26.19 11.87 -12.90
CA GLU A 10 -25.09 11.96 -11.92
C GLU A 10 -23.85 11.16 -12.39
N VAL A 11 -24.06 9.96 -12.95
CA VAL A 11 -22.97 9.13 -13.51
C VAL A 11 -22.31 9.80 -14.71
N ASP A 12 -23.08 10.43 -15.60
CA ASP A 12 -22.54 11.13 -16.77
C ASP A 12 -21.71 12.38 -16.36
N ALA A 13 -22.13 13.08 -15.29
CA ALA A 13 -21.40 14.22 -14.75
C ALA A 13 -20.07 13.81 -14.07
N GLU A 14 -20.07 12.69 -13.33
CA GLU A 14 -18.86 12.12 -12.74
C GLU A 14 -17.88 11.68 -13.83
N ALA A 15 -18.37 10.97 -14.86
CA ALA A 15 -17.55 10.54 -15.99
C ALA A 15 -16.93 11.73 -16.75
N GLY A 16 -17.70 12.80 -16.97
CA GLY A 16 -17.20 14.05 -17.56
C GLY A 16 -16.12 14.72 -16.70
N THR A 17 -16.23 14.64 -15.37
CA THR A 17 -15.24 15.20 -14.45
C THR A 17 -13.94 14.39 -14.44
N LEU A 18 -14.03 13.06 -14.51
CA LEU A 18 -12.85 12.18 -14.61
C LEU A 18 -12.09 12.38 -15.93
N GLN A 19 -12.78 12.68 -17.02
CA GLN A 19 -12.15 12.97 -18.32
C GLN A 19 -11.20 14.17 -18.27
N LEU A 20 -11.42 15.13 -17.37
CA LEU A 20 -10.52 16.29 -17.21
C LEU A 20 -9.09 15.87 -16.83
N TYR A 21 -8.95 14.78 -16.08
CA TYR A 21 -7.67 14.26 -15.62
C TYR A 21 -7.07 13.20 -16.53
N GLN A 22 -7.85 12.67 -17.49
CA GLN A 22 -7.47 11.50 -18.28
C GLN A 22 -6.18 11.71 -19.07
N ARG A 23 -5.94 12.92 -19.60
CA ARG A 23 -4.70 13.24 -20.31
C ARG A 23 -3.48 13.05 -19.42
N ASP A 24 -3.53 13.58 -18.20
CA ASP A 24 -2.42 13.48 -17.26
C ASP A 24 -2.26 12.05 -16.73
N VAL A 25 -3.36 11.33 -16.49
CA VAL A 25 -3.35 9.90 -16.16
C VAL A 25 -2.64 9.09 -17.25
N ASN A 26 -2.95 9.33 -18.53
CA ASN A 26 -2.32 8.62 -19.64
C ASN A 26 -0.81 8.90 -19.69
N CYS A 27 -0.40 10.15 -19.42
CA CYS A 27 1.00 10.53 -19.35
C CYS A 27 1.80 9.84 -18.23
N LEU A 28 1.15 9.19 -17.25
CA LEU A 28 1.85 8.39 -16.22
C LEU A 28 2.50 7.12 -16.79
N SER A 29 2.04 6.64 -17.95
CA SER A 29 2.60 5.46 -18.62
C SER A 29 3.43 5.80 -19.86
N ASP A 30 3.74 7.10 -20.06
CA ASP A 30 4.53 7.57 -21.20
C ASP A 30 5.98 7.07 -21.14
N ASP A 31 6.60 6.82 -22.29
CA ASP A 31 8.00 6.37 -22.35
C ASP A 31 8.97 7.45 -21.87
N ASP A 32 8.66 8.73 -22.08
CA ASP A 32 9.49 9.83 -21.64
C ASP A 32 9.36 10.11 -20.14
N ARG A 33 10.48 10.01 -19.44
CA ARG A 33 10.57 10.27 -18.00
C ARG A 33 10.12 11.67 -17.62
N THR A 34 10.30 12.67 -18.50
CA THR A 34 9.94 14.06 -18.21
C THR A 34 8.45 14.27 -18.32
N THR A 35 7.79 13.64 -19.29
CA THR A 35 6.33 13.60 -19.43
C THR A 35 5.70 13.00 -18.18
N ARG A 36 6.17 11.82 -17.73
CA ARG A 36 5.68 11.18 -16.49
C ARG A 36 5.84 12.09 -15.28
N ARG A 37 7.03 12.70 -15.12
CA ARG A 37 7.31 13.65 -14.03
C ARG A 37 6.35 14.84 -14.02
N ARG A 38 6.16 15.48 -15.18
CA ARG A 38 5.26 16.64 -15.31
C ARG A 38 3.82 16.25 -15.01
N ALA A 39 3.37 15.08 -15.45
CA ALA A 39 2.04 14.57 -15.15
C ALA A 39 1.85 14.33 -13.65
N LEU A 40 2.81 13.70 -12.97
CA LEU A 40 2.80 13.53 -11.51
C LEU A 40 2.68 14.87 -10.77
N THR A 41 3.44 15.89 -11.18
CA THR A 41 3.36 17.22 -10.57
C THR A 41 2.00 17.90 -10.79
N ARG A 42 1.43 17.82 -12.00
CA ARG A 42 0.09 18.38 -12.28
C ARG A 42 -1.00 17.67 -11.48
N LEU A 43 -0.97 16.34 -11.46
CA LEU A 43 -1.92 15.54 -10.70
C LEU A 43 -1.82 15.79 -9.19
N ALA A 44 -0.61 16.03 -8.66
CA ALA A 44 -0.45 16.40 -7.25
C ALA A 44 -1.16 17.72 -6.92
N ALA A 45 -1.07 18.72 -7.80
CA ALA A 45 -1.83 19.96 -7.64
C ALA A 45 -3.34 19.71 -7.69
N SER A 46 -3.81 18.93 -8.67
CA SER A 46 -5.23 18.58 -8.80
C SER A 46 -5.78 17.82 -7.58
N VAL A 47 -5.03 16.84 -7.07
CA VAL A 47 -5.40 16.09 -5.87
C VAL A 47 -5.47 17.01 -4.66
N SER A 48 -4.50 17.94 -4.51
CA SER A 48 -4.54 18.91 -3.41
C SER A 48 -5.76 19.82 -3.47
N THR A 49 -6.21 20.20 -4.66
CA THR A 49 -7.45 20.97 -4.85
C THR A 49 -8.67 20.13 -4.48
N LEU A 50 -8.79 18.91 -5.04
CA LEU A 50 -9.92 18.01 -4.77
C LEU A 50 -10.03 17.60 -3.30
N ALA A 51 -8.90 17.41 -2.62
CA ALA A 51 -8.86 17.04 -1.22
C ALA A 51 -9.24 18.20 -0.27
N SER A 52 -9.10 19.45 -0.73
CA SER A 52 -9.45 20.65 0.04
C SER A 52 -10.91 21.09 -0.15
N ASP A 53 -11.57 20.56 -1.18
CA ASP A 53 -12.95 20.91 -1.52
C ASP A 53 -13.95 20.14 -0.63
N GLU A 54 -15.22 20.53 -0.71
CA GLU A 54 -16.31 19.91 0.03
C GLU A 54 -16.55 18.44 -0.42
N ALA A 55 -17.63 17.82 0.03
CA ALA A 55 -17.93 16.41 -0.18
C ALA A 55 -17.87 15.94 -1.66
N ALA A 56 -18.11 16.83 -2.63
CA ALA A 56 -18.04 16.53 -4.06
C ALA A 56 -16.60 16.30 -4.55
N GLY A 57 -15.63 17.08 -4.07
CA GLY A 57 -14.22 16.91 -4.43
C GLY A 57 -13.65 15.60 -3.91
N MET A 58 -14.00 15.22 -2.68
CA MET A 58 -13.60 13.91 -2.11
C MET A 58 -14.21 12.72 -2.86
N GLN A 59 -15.47 12.82 -3.30
CA GLN A 59 -16.09 11.77 -4.13
C GLN A 59 -15.38 11.64 -5.47
N THR A 60 -15.10 12.76 -6.13
CA THR A 60 -14.33 12.79 -7.38
C THR A 60 -12.93 12.19 -7.18
N LEU A 61 -12.26 12.50 -6.08
CA LEU A 61 -10.95 11.95 -5.77
C LEU A 61 -10.99 10.44 -5.53
N ALA A 62 -12.02 9.94 -4.84
CA ALA A 62 -12.23 8.50 -4.63
C ALA A 62 -12.43 7.77 -5.96
N ALA A 63 -13.31 8.29 -6.82
CA ALA A 63 -13.54 7.75 -8.15
C ALA A 63 -12.26 7.77 -9.01
N LEU A 64 -11.55 8.91 -9.03
CA LEU A 64 -10.31 9.06 -9.77
C LEU A 64 -9.23 8.08 -9.29
N TRP A 65 -9.12 7.87 -7.96
CA TRP A 65 -8.23 6.88 -7.39
C TRP A 65 -8.57 5.46 -7.84
N GLU A 66 -9.82 5.04 -7.63
CA GLU A 66 -10.24 3.65 -7.86
C GLU A 66 -10.21 3.26 -9.33
N GLN A 67 -10.62 4.17 -10.21
CA GLN A 67 -10.83 3.93 -11.63
C GLN A 67 -9.58 4.22 -12.48
N SER A 68 -8.80 5.24 -12.13
CA SER A 68 -7.80 5.79 -13.07
C SER A 68 -6.38 5.91 -12.50
N LEU A 69 -6.20 6.29 -11.23
CA LEU A 69 -4.86 6.59 -10.68
C LEU A 69 -4.18 5.40 -10.00
N ARG A 70 -4.92 4.54 -9.31
CA ARG A 70 -4.32 3.50 -8.45
C ARG A 70 -3.37 2.58 -9.22
N ALA A 71 -3.81 2.03 -10.35
CA ALA A 71 -2.97 1.12 -11.13
C ALA A 71 -1.69 1.79 -11.69
N PRO A 72 -1.76 2.92 -12.42
CA PRO A 72 -0.56 3.55 -12.95
C PRO A 72 0.38 4.09 -11.86
N LEU A 73 -0.13 4.65 -10.76
CA LEU A 73 0.73 5.13 -9.68
C LEU A 73 1.48 3.99 -8.98
N LEU A 74 0.81 2.87 -8.72
CA LEU A 74 1.47 1.70 -8.12
C LEU A 74 2.52 1.08 -9.04
N LYS A 75 2.31 1.14 -10.37
CA LYS A 75 3.34 0.74 -11.34
C LYS A 75 4.55 1.66 -11.31
N LEU A 76 4.34 2.97 -11.14
CA LEU A 76 5.42 3.97 -11.05
C LEU A 76 6.25 3.87 -9.77
N LEU A 77 5.81 3.15 -8.74
CA LEU A 77 6.67 2.84 -7.60
C LEU A 77 7.90 2.01 -8.01
N ALA A 78 7.88 1.37 -9.18
CA ALA A 78 8.99 0.65 -9.79
C ALA A 78 9.57 1.36 -11.04
N ASP A 79 9.31 2.66 -11.23
CA ASP A 79 9.89 3.44 -12.33
C ASP A 79 11.43 3.38 -12.28
N PRO A 80 12.15 3.27 -13.41
CA PRO A 80 13.61 3.33 -13.41
C PRO A 80 14.17 4.65 -12.86
N VAL A 81 13.42 5.75 -12.96
CA VAL A 81 13.80 7.09 -12.50
C VAL A 81 13.35 7.31 -11.07
N GLU A 82 14.31 7.49 -10.17
CA GLU A 82 14.08 7.73 -8.74
C GLU A 82 13.12 8.89 -8.47
N LYS A 83 13.30 10.03 -9.15
CA LYS A 83 12.43 11.20 -8.95
C LYS A 83 10.96 10.90 -9.30
N ASN A 84 10.70 10.01 -10.25
CA ASN A 84 9.35 9.60 -10.58
C ASN A 84 8.77 8.66 -9.52
N ARG A 85 9.59 7.75 -8.97
CA ARG A 85 9.18 6.89 -7.83
C ARG A 85 8.83 7.74 -6.61
N GLU A 86 9.67 8.71 -6.27
CA GLU A 86 9.45 9.65 -5.17
C GLU A 86 8.11 10.39 -5.33
N LEU A 87 7.88 11.01 -6.50
CA LEU A 87 6.66 11.74 -6.77
C LEU A 87 5.42 10.83 -6.80
N ALA A 88 5.52 9.62 -7.36
CA ALA A 88 4.42 8.66 -7.37
C ALA A 88 4.07 8.18 -5.95
N LEU A 89 5.08 7.95 -5.11
CA LEU A 89 4.90 7.58 -3.71
C LEU A 89 4.26 8.72 -2.92
N ALA A 90 4.75 9.94 -3.07
CA ALA A 90 4.19 11.13 -2.42
C ALA A 90 2.73 11.37 -2.85
N LEU A 91 2.43 11.27 -4.14
CA LEU A 91 1.06 11.41 -4.66
C LEU A 91 0.15 10.30 -4.13
N THR A 92 0.63 9.04 -4.11
CA THR A 92 -0.12 7.91 -3.55
C THR A 92 -0.44 8.14 -2.07
N ALA A 93 0.52 8.62 -1.29
CA ALA A 93 0.33 8.94 0.11
C ALA A 93 -0.71 10.07 0.31
N ALA A 94 -0.60 11.16 -0.45
CA ALA A 94 -1.52 12.29 -0.39
C ALA A 94 -2.96 11.91 -0.73
N VAL A 95 -3.16 11.12 -1.80
CA VAL A 95 -4.50 10.60 -2.16
C VAL A 95 -5.06 9.76 -1.02
N LEU A 96 -4.30 8.78 -0.54
CA LEU A 96 -4.76 7.87 0.52
C LEU A 96 -4.91 8.57 1.88
N GLU A 97 -4.31 9.74 2.09
CA GLU A 97 -4.53 10.60 3.25
C GLU A 97 -5.88 11.33 3.19
N ALA A 98 -6.31 11.77 2.00
CA ALA A 98 -7.60 12.43 1.83
C ALA A 98 -8.80 11.45 1.84
N LEU A 99 -8.60 10.21 1.40
CA LEU A 99 -9.71 9.28 1.15
C LEU A 99 -10.41 8.75 2.43
N PRO A 100 -11.69 8.36 2.34
CA PRO A 100 -12.42 7.76 3.46
C PRO A 100 -11.99 6.31 3.71
N GLN A 101 -12.26 5.81 4.93
CA GLN A 101 -11.83 4.47 5.38
C GLN A 101 -12.23 3.31 4.45
N PRO A 102 -13.45 3.24 3.88
CA PRO A 102 -13.84 2.13 3.00
C PRO A 102 -12.94 1.99 1.78
N VAL A 103 -12.61 3.11 1.12
CA VAL A 103 -11.74 3.16 -0.06
C VAL A 103 -10.30 2.78 0.33
N ILE A 104 -9.80 3.27 1.47
CA ILE A 104 -8.48 2.89 2.00
C ILE A 104 -8.40 1.39 2.25
N ARG A 105 -9.45 0.80 2.84
CA ARG A 105 -9.52 -0.64 3.11
C ARG A 105 -9.48 -1.45 1.81
N ALA A 106 -10.25 -1.06 0.80
CA ALA A 106 -10.21 -1.69 -0.52
C ALA A 106 -8.84 -1.56 -1.19
N SER A 107 -8.16 -0.42 -0.98
CA SER A 107 -6.85 -0.14 -1.55
C SER A 107 -5.72 -1.02 -1.01
N LEU A 108 -5.87 -1.58 0.20
CA LEU A 108 -4.83 -2.44 0.80
C LEU A 108 -4.46 -3.63 -0.08
N ALA A 109 -5.42 -4.24 -0.78
CA ALA A 109 -5.18 -5.38 -1.67
C ALA A 109 -4.22 -5.07 -2.82
N HIS A 110 -3.99 -3.78 -3.11
CA HIS A 110 -3.15 -3.33 -4.21
C HIS A 110 -1.88 -2.62 -3.70
N VAL A 111 -2.04 -1.73 -2.71
CA VAL A 111 -0.91 -0.95 -2.20
C VAL A 111 0.02 -1.82 -1.35
N ALA A 112 -0.51 -2.75 -0.55
CA ALA A 112 0.31 -3.62 0.29
C ALA A 112 1.31 -4.47 -0.51
N PRO A 113 0.89 -5.24 -1.54
CA PRO A 113 1.84 -6.01 -2.34
C PRO A 113 2.81 -5.13 -3.15
N ALA A 114 2.36 -3.98 -3.67
CA ALA A 114 3.23 -3.06 -4.42
C ALA A 114 4.37 -2.50 -3.55
N ALA A 115 4.04 -2.05 -2.34
CA ALA A 115 5.04 -1.55 -1.40
C ALA A 115 5.93 -2.68 -0.84
N ALA A 116 5.35 -3.83 -0.52
CA ALA A 116 6.12 -4.98 -0.05
C ALA A 116 7.13 -5.47 -1.11
N ALA A 117 6.78 -5.44 -2.40
CA ALA A 117 7.70 -5.78 -3.49
C ALA A 117 8.94 -4.88 -3.48
N ARG A 118 8.75 -3.56 -3.32
CA ARG A 118 9.84 -2.57 -3.25
C ARG A 118 10.69 -2.68 -1.98
N LEU A 119 10.10 -3.08 -0.86
CA LEU A 119 10.80 -3.27 0.41
C LEU A 119 11.52 -4.63 0.51
N SER A 120 11.09 -5.62 -0.28
CA SER A 120 11.70 -6.95 -0.27
C SER A 120 13.08 -6.96 -0.94
N SER A 121 13.94 -7.89 -0.53
CA SER A 121 15.26 -8.15 -1.13
C SER A 121 15.16 -8.82 -2.51
N SER A 122 14.39 -8.23 -3.42
CA SER A 122 14.23 -8.68 -4.81
C SER A 122 15.00 -7.78 -5.78
N ALA A 123 15.09 -8.15 -7.06
CA ALA A 123 15.67 -7.27 -8.09
C ALA A 123 14.93 -5.92 -8.21
N ALA A 124 13.67 -5.88 -7.76
CA ALA A 124 12.85 -4.68 -7.65
C ALA A 124 12.92 -4.07 -6.25
N ALA A 125 14.00 -4.26 -5.47
CA ALA A 125 14.20 -3.56 -4.21
C ALA A 125 14.41 -2.05 -4.44
N GLU A 126 13.94 -1.22 -3.52
CA GLU A 126 14.19 0.22 -3.56
C GLU A 126 15.60 0.54 -3.05
N PRO A 127 16.51 1.07 -3.90
CA PRO A 127 17.87 1.41 -3.49
C PRO A 127 17.93 2.60 -2.53
N THR A 128 17.00 3.57 -2.65
CA THR A 128 17.03 4.80 -1.85
C THR A 128 16.43 4.58 -0.47
N GLU A 129 17.19 4.88 0.58
CA GLU A 129 16.77 4.68 1.97
C GLU A 129 15.58 5.55 2.38
N GLU A 130 15.51 6.79 1.89
CA GLU A 130 14.39 7.70 2.12
C GLU A 130 13.09 7.14 1.53
N LEU A 131 13.15 6.56 0.32
CA LEU A 131 11.99 5.93 -0.31
C LEU A 131 11.55 4.65 0.39
N ARG A 132 12.50 3.84 0.91
CA ARG A 132 12.17 2.69 1.77
C ARG A 132 11.45 3.14 3.04
N LEU A 133 11.92 4.21 3.68
CA LEU A 133 11.27 4.81 4.84
C LEU A 133 9.83 5.28 4.50
N GLU A 134 9.64 5.98 3.40
CA GLU A 134 8.32 6.47 2.99
C GLU A 134 7.35 5.32 2.65
N LEU A 135 7.82 4.23 2.03
CA LEU A 135 7.01 3.02 1.80
C LEU A 135 6.56 2.38 3.13
N LEU A 136 7.45 2.30 4.12
CA LEU A 136 7.11 1.80 5.45
C LEU A 136 6.09 2.71 6.16
N ARG A 137 6.26 4.03 6.04
CA ARG A 137 5.31 5.03 6.58
C ARG A 137 3.94 4.88 5.93
N LEU A 138 3.89 4.76 4.61
CA LEU A 138 2.65 4.55 3.86
C LEU A 138 1.92 3.29 4.35
N LEU A 139 2.61 2.15 4.38
CA LEU A 139 2.02 0.88 4.85
C LEU A 139 1.51 0.99 6.29
N GLY A 140 2.30 1.61 7.18
CA GLY A 140 1.90 1.86 8.55
C GLY A 140 0.63 2.72 8.62
N THR A 141 0.54 3.78 7.83
CA THR A 141 -0.64 4.67 7.77
C THR A 141 -1.87 3.93 7.26
N LEU A 142 -1.75 3.12 6.22
CA LEU A 142 -2.87 2.35 5.67
C LEU A 142 -3.35 1.27 6.64
N ALA A 143 -2.44 0.51 7.24
CA ALA A 143 -2.79 -0.48 8.26
C ALA A 143 -3.53 0.18 9.43
N ARG A 144 -3.13 1.39 9.83
CA ARG A 144 -3.90 2.14 10.81
C ARG A 144 -5.29 2.46 10.24
N ARG A 145 -5.38 3.17 9.13
CA ARG A 145 -6.65 3.78 8.68
C ARG A 145 -7.69 2.80 8.16
N ALA A 146 -7.29 1.67 7.58
CA ALA A 146 -8.20 0.68 7.01
C ALA A 146 -9.13 -0.01 8.04
N GLY A 147 -8.74 -0.03 9.31
CA GLY A 147 -9.46 -0.75 10.36
C GLY A 147 -9.28 -2.27 10.27
N THR A 148 -10.14 -3.03 10.94
CA THR A 148 -10.07 -4.50 11.05
C THR A 148 -11.03 -5.24 10.08
N PRO A 149 -10.73 -6.49 9.68
CA PRO A 149 -9.52 -7.26 9.98
C PRO A 149 -8.42 -7.11 8.90
N LEU A 150 -7.17 -6.87 9.34
CA LEU A 150 -5.99 -6.80 8.45
C LEU A 150 -5.39 -8.19 8.12
N SER A 151 -6.02 -9.27 8.60
CA SER A 151 -5.48 -10.63 8.56
C SER A 151 -5.16 -11.13 7.15
N VAL A 152 -5.87 -10.63 6.13
CA VAL A 152 -5.65 -10.97 4.73
C VAL A 152 -4.34 -10.40 4.19
N TYR A 153 -3.90 -9.24 4.70
CA TYR A 153 -2.72 -8.51 4.24
C TYR A 153 -1.50 -8.73 5.15
N LEU A 154 -1.61 -9.62 6.12
CA LEU A 154 -0.55 -9.94 7.07
C LEU A 154 0.75 -10.36 6.41
N PRO A 155 0.78 -11.19 5.35
CA PRO A 155 2.03 -11.59 4.72
C PRO A 155 2.83 -10.39 4.20
N GLU A 156 2.17 -9.47 3.50
CA GLU A 156 2.78 -8.26 2.92
C GLU A 156 3.26 -7.32 4.01
N ILE A 157 2.43 -7.10 5.05
CA ILE A 157 2.79 -6.22 6.15
C ILE A 157 3.94 -6.80 6.99
N ALA A 158 3.92 -8.11 7.27
CA ALA A 158 5.02 -8.78 7.97
C ALA A 158 6.32 -8.75 7.16
N ALA A 159 6.24 -8.90 5.83
CA ALA A 159 7.40 -8.78 4.95
C ALA A 159 8.00 -7.36 5.00
N ALA A 160 7.16 -6.33 4.95
CA ALA A 160 7.56 -4.93 5.07
C ALA A 160 8.20 -4.63 6.43
N LEU A 161 7.58 -5.07 7.54
CA LEU A 161 8.14 -4.87 8.89
C LEU A 161 9.50 -5.54 9.04
N ARG A 162 9.65 -6.78 8.54
CA ARG A 162 10.94 -7.49 8.55
C ARG A 162 12.01 -6.75 7.75
N ALA A 163 11.66 -6.23 6.58
CA ALA A 163 12.57 -5.40 5.78
C ALA A 163 12.97 -4.14 6.55
N GLY A 164 12.02 -3.42 7.15
CA GLY A 164 12.30 -2.20 7.90
C GLY A 164 13.15 -2.42 9.16
N PHE A 165 12.98 -3.53 9.89
CA PHE A 165 13.84 -3.84 11.03
C PHE A 165 15.25 -4.27 10.61
N ALA A 166 15.41 -4.88 9.43
CA ALA A 166 16.68 -5.28 8.87
C ALA A 166 17.38 -4.14 8.10
N ASP A 167 16.69 -3.03 7.84
CA ASP A 167 17.21 -1.92 7.05
C ASP A 167 18.44 -1.29 7.72
N PRO A 168 19.56 -1.04 7.02
CA PRO A 168 20.70 -0.34 7.62
C PRO A 168 20.34 1.08 8.10
N PHE A 169 19.35 1.73 7.48
CA PHE A 169 18.96 3.10 7.80
C PHE A 169 18.19 3.18 9.12
N PRO A 170 18.69 3.93 10.14
CA PRO A 170 18.08 3.95 11.47
C PRO A 170 16.63 4.42 11.49
N ASP A 171 16.24 5.36 10.63
CA ASP A 171 14.89 5.89 10.62
C ASP A 171 13.87 4.91 10.01
N ALA A 172 14.29 4.07 9.07
CA ALA A 172 13.48 2.96 8.58
C ALA A 172 13.16 1.96 9.71
N LYS A 173 14.15 1.63 10.57
CA LYS A 173 13.91 0.79 11.76
C LYS A 173 12.91 1.43 12.74
N LYS A 174 13.04 2.74 12.99
CA LYS A 174 12.11 3.49 13.85
C LYS A 174 10.68 3.47 13.28
N ALA A 175 10.54 3.67 11.97
CA ALA A 175 9.24 3.63 11.30
C ALA A 175 8.59 2.25 11.39
N ALA A 176 9.34 1.17 11.16
CA ALA A 176 8.85 -0.20 11.31
C ALA A 176 8.33 -0.46 12.73
N ARG A 177 9.10 -0.06 13.75
CA ARG A 177 8.68 -0.15 15.16
C ARG A 177 7.40 0.65 15.46
N LEU A 178 7.26 1.86 14.91
CA LEU A 178 6.07 2.68 15.11
C LEU A 178 4.82 2.08 14.44
N ALA A 179 4.98 1.51 13.24
CA ALA A 179 3.91 0.80 12.53
C ALA A 179 3.43 -0.44 13.31
N GLU A 180 4.33 -1.10 14.03
CA GLU A 180 4.04 -2.22 14.91
C GLU A 180 3.35 -1.78 16.23
N MET A 181 3.87 -0.76 16.89
CA MET A 181 3.42 -0.37 18.25
C MET A 181 2.02 0.24 18.30
N ARG A 182 1.57 0.95 17.25
CA ARG A 182 0.39 1.82 17.36
C ARG A 182 -0.98 1.20 17.06
N ARG A 183 -1.11 -0.05 16.58
CA ARG A 183 -2.47 -0.59 16.27
C ARG A 183 -2.69 -2.10 16.15
N TRP A 184 -1.69 -2.96 16.40
CA TRP A 184 -1.91 -4.43 16.33
C TRP A 184 -2.45 -5.03 17.63
N ARG A 185 -3.13 -4.23 18.48
CA ARG A 185 -4.02 -4.81 19.49
C ARG A 185 -5.29 -5.22 18.76
N PRO A 186 -5.65 -6.52 18.72
CA PRO A 186 -6.93 -6.92 18.18
C PRO A 186 -8.04 -6.18 18.96
N VAL A 187 -8.94 -5.54 18.22
CA VAL A 187 -10.25 -5.11 18.72
C VAL A 187 -11.17 -6.32 18.55
N GLU A 188 -10.91 -7.38 19.31
CA GLU A 188 -11.77 -8.56 19.41
C GLU A 188 -12.17 -8.71 20.90
N PRO A 189 -13.39 -9.16 21.19
CA PRO A 189 -13.81 -9.48 22.56
C PRO A 189 -12.82 -10.46 23.18
N ARG A 190 -12.63 -10.38 24.50
CA ARG A 190 -11.76 -11.27 25.29
C ARG A 190 -12.11 -12.74 25.06
N GLU A 191 -11.58 -13.36 24.03
CA GLU A 191 -11.33 -14.78 23.92
C GLU A 191 -10.53 -15.01 22.64
N GLU A 192 -9.31 -15.54 22.83
CA GLU A 192 -8.57 -16.26 21.81
C GLU A 192 -7.84 -15.49 20.68
N ARG A 193 -6.67 -14.92 21.04
CA ARG A 193 -5.32 -15.30 20.54
C ARG A 193 -4.33 -14.21 20.92
N GLN A 194 -3.35 -14.57 21.76
CA GLN A 194 -2.27 -13.69 22.19
C GLN A 194 -1.41 -13.29 20.99
N TRP A 195 -1.52 -12.03 20.55
CA TRP A 195 -0.57 -11.47 19.60
C TRP A 195 0.76 -11.20 20.31
N PRO A 196 1.88 -11.85 19.93
CA PRO A 196 3.16 -11.55 20.54
C PRO A 196 3.62 -10.13 20.15
N ARG A 197 4.18 -9.39 21.11
CA ARG A 197 4.88 -8.12 20.81
C ARG A 197 6.08 -8.45 19.92
N LEU A 198 6.14 -7.91 18.70
CA LEU A 198 7.19 -8.19 17.71
C LEU A 198 8.37 -7.23 17.91
N THR A 199 9.03 -7.29 19.07
CA THR A 199 10.12 -6.35 19.43
C THR A 199 11.41 -6.51 18.60
N SER A 200 11.46 -7.43 17.63
CA SER A 200 12.64 -7.74 16.82
C SER A 200 12.30 -8.40 15.47
N CYS A 201 13.25 -8.37 14.52
CA CYS A 201 13.19 -9.14 13.27
C CYS A 201 12.82 -10.62 13.50
N ARG A 202 13.45 -11.26 14.50
CA ARG A 202 13.24 -12.69 14.80
C ARG A 202 11.81 -12.95 15.29
N ALA A 203 11.24 -12.03 16.07
CA ALA A 203 9.85 -12.13 16.49
C ALA A 203 8.88 -11.99 15.30
N ALA A 204 9.11 -11.00 14.42
CA ALA A 204 8.31 -10.80 13.21
C ALA A 204 8.36 -12.00 12.25
N ALA A 205 9.56 -12.57 12.04
CA ALA A 205 9.75 -13.73 11.18
C ALA A 205 9.05 -15.00 11.72
N ARG A 206 9.18 -15.27 13.03
CA ARG A 206 8.50 -16.40 13.69
C ARG A 206 6.97 -16.26 13.64
N PHE A 207 6.48 -15.04 13.82
CA PHE A 207 5.05 -14.75 13.75
C PHE A 207 4.48 -14.98 12.35
N GLY A 208 5.14 -14.46 11.31
CA GLY A 208 4.75 -14.70 9.92
C GLY A 208 4.76 -16.19 9.54
N ALA A 209 5.75 -16.95 10.03
CA ALA A 209 5.82 -18.39 9.81
C ALA A 209 4.68 -19.17 10.52
N SER A 210 4.32 -18.79 11.75
CA SER A 210 3.24 -19.42 12.52
C SER A 210 1.86 -19.24 11.86
N GLN A 211 1.54 -18.02 11.44
CA GLN A 211 0.25 -17.71 10.77
C GLN A 211 0.11 -18.41 9.41
N LEU A 212 1.22 -18.58 8.68
CA LEU A 212 1.20 -19.31 7.41
C LEU A 212 1.02 -20.82 7.60
N MET A 213 1.52 -21.37 8.71
CA MET A 213 1.34 -22.79 9.07
C MET A 213 -0.10 -23.09 9.46
N GLU A 214 -0.81 -22.15 10.08
CA GLU A 214 -2.22 -22.30 10.41
C GLU A 214 -3.13 -22.33 9.16
N ARG A 215 -2.66 -21.75 8.04
CA ARG A 215 -3.28 -21.89 6.71
C ARG A 215 -2.92 -23.21 5.98
N ARG A 216 -2.07 -24.08 6.56
CA ARG A 216 -1.66 -25.38 5.97
C ARG A 216 -2.45 -26.56 6.52
N ARG A 217 -3.78 -26.59 6.33
CA ARG A 217 -4.44 -27.88 6.11
C ARG A 217 -4.19 -28.28 4.65
N PRO A 218 -3.60 -29.45 4.36
CA PRO A 218 -2.90 -29.67 3.10
C PRO A 218 -3.85 -29.96 1.94
N ILE A 219 -3.60 -29.32 0.79
CA ILE A 219 -3.96 -29.84 -0.53
C ILE A 219 -2.66 -29.96 -1.33
N GLY A 220 -2.15 -31.19 -1.47
CA GLY A 220 -1.26 -31.59 -2.57
C GLY A 220 0.28 -31.46 -2.37
N PRO A 221 1.06 -32.33 -3.06
CA PRO A 221 2.49 -32.54 -2.86
C PRO A 221 3.42 -31.43 -3.38
N GLN A 222 2.89 -30.40 -4.06
CA GLN A 222 3.69 -29.23 -4.48
C GLN A 222 4.02 -28.26 -3.32
N SER A 223 3.37 -28.42 -2.17
CA SER A 223 3.50 -27.57 -0.97
C SER A 223 4.79 -27.77 -0.16
N LEU A 224 5.48 -28.91 -0.35
CA LEU A 224 6.72 -29.25 0.37
C LEU A 224 7.94 -28.44 -0.09
N LYS A 225 8.02 -28.04 -1.36
CA LYS A 225 9.16 -27.25 -1.88
C LYS A 225 9.19 -25.82 -1.33
N ARG A 226 8.03 -25.22 -1.02
CA ARG A 226 7.93 -23.89 -0.40
C ARG A 226 8.23 -23.88 1.10
N GLY A 227 8.04 -25.00 1.81
CA GLY A 227 8.34 -25.11 3.25
C GLY A 227 9.83 -25.04 3.59
N LYS A 228 10.68 -25.66 2.76
CA LYS A 228 12.14 -25.68 2.97
C LYS A 228 12.80 -24.31 2.74
N ALA A 229 12.27 -23.50 1.82
CA ALA A 229 12.76 -22.14 1.56
C ALA A 229 12.56 -21.18 2.76
N PHE A 230 11.51 -21.38 3.57
CA PHE A 230 11.20 -20.51 4.70
C PHE A 230 11.88 -20.91 6.02
N ALA A 231 12.12 -22.21 6.25
CA ALA A 231 12.95 -22.67 7.36
C ALA A 231 14.41 -22.18 7.21
N ALA A 232 14.92 -22.12 5.98
CA ALA A 232 16.20 -21.47 5.68
C ALA A 232 16.18 -19.95 5.93
N LEU A 233 15.03 -19.29 5.71
CA LEU A 233 14.85 -17.85 5.94
C LEU A 233 14.84 -17.46 7.42
N ALA A 234 14.29 -18.32 8.29
CA ALA A 234 14.34 -18.12 9.74
C ALA A 234 15.76 -18.31 10.31
N ALA A 235 16.59 -19.10 9.63
CA ALA A 235 17.99 -19.33 9.98
C ALA A 235 18.95 -18.26 9.43
N ALA A 236 18.53 -17.45 8.45
CA ALA A 236 19.35 -16.42 7.80
C ALA A 236 19.24 -15.01 8.44
N CYS A 237 18.43 -14.83 9.49
CA CYS A 237 18.47 -13.62 10.31
C CYS A 237 19.61 -13.75 11.34
N PRO A 238 20.58 -12.80 11.38
CA PRO A 238 21.60 -12.80 12.42
C PRO A 238 21.00 -12.65 13.83
#